data_AF-D7N9L8-F1
#
_entry.id   AF-D7N9L8-F1
#
_cell.length_a   1.000
_cell.length_b   1.000
_cell.length_c   1.000
_cell.angle_alpha   90.00
_cell.angle_beta   90.00
_cell.angle_gamma   90.00
#
_symmetry.space_group_name_H-M   'P 1'
#
loop_
_entity.id
_entity.type
_entity.pdbx_description
1 polymer ?
#
loop_
_entity_poly.entity_id
_entity_poly.type
_entity_poly.pdbx_seq_one_letter_code
_entity_poly.pdbx_strand_id
1 'polypeptide(L)'
;MGDPQDFSFYNWISQTFSYDPGNRLVSATPVTNWFIGFNGGVVYQDAQRLLITFYPSMAPDANSVFQMRDKEGNVLWTQALRRFSSVSVGACYGNKIWLLGQRSRRSGYDDIHSYSFDVNTGKWAQGAQMSQEYSMKIQ
;
A
#
# COMPACT_ATOMS: atom_id res chain seq x y z
N MET A 1 7.09 8.06 30.95
CA MET A 1 7.94 8.02 29.75
C MET A 1 7.91 6.58 29.28
N GLY A 2 7.38 6.31 28.09
CA GLY A 2 7.22 4.94 27.57
C GLY A 2 8.56 4.33 27.21
N ASP A 3 8.73 3.04 27.50
CA ASP A 3 9.96 2.29 27.21
C ASP A 3 10.18 2.20 25.69
N PRO A 4 11.31 2.69 25.15
CA PRO A 4 11.67 2.51 23.75
C PRO A 4 11.86 1.04 23.33
N GLN A 5 11.79 0.11 24.28
CA GLN A 5 12.00 -1.33 24.14
C GLN A 5 10.69 -2.14 24.10
N ASP A 6 9.54 -1.54 23.82
CA ASP A 6 8.30 -2.30 23.59
C ASP A 6 8.36 -3.02 22.21
N PHE A 7 8.96 -4.22 22.23
CA PHE A 7 9.25 -5.09 21.08
C PHE A 7 8.02 -5.70 20.39
N SER A 8 6.81 -5.38 20.87
CA SER A 8 5.54 -5.91 20.34
C SER A 8 5.33 -5.62 18.85
N PHE A 9 5.88 -4.52 18.32
CA PHE A 9 5.80 -4.16 16.90
C PHE A 9 6.63 -5.06 15.98
N TYR A 10 7.81 -5.49 16.42
CA TYR A 10 8.79 -6.16 15.55
C TYR A 10 8.55 -7.67 15.40
N ASN A 11 7.97 -8.31 16.42
CA ASN A 11 7.60 -9.73 16.35
C ASN A 11 6.54 -10.03 15.27
N TRP A 12 5.77 -9.03 14.84
CA TRP A 12 4.72 -9.22 13.84
C TRP A 12 5.22 -9.17 12.38
N ILE A 13 6.32 -8.46 12.10
CA ILE A 13 6.62 -8.03 10.72
C ILE A 13 7.66 -8.89 9.99
N SER A 14 8.68 -9.44 10.64
CA SER A 14 9.87 -9.91 9.89
C SER A 14 10.29 -11.38 10.01
N GLN A 15 9.96 -12.15 11.06
CA GLN A 15 10.32 -13.58 11.27
C GLN A 15 11.74 -14.06 10.90
N THR A 16 12.68 -13.19 10.51
CA THR A 16 14.06 -13.52 10.15
C THR A 16 15.00 -12.57 10.88
N PHE A 17 15.42 -12.95 12.08
CA PHE A 17 16.53 -12.28 12.77
C PHE A 17 17.51 -13.33 13.31
N SER A 18 18.81 -13.01 13.20
CA SER A 18 19.86 -13.75 13.88
C SER A 18 19.98 -13.25 15.31
N TYR A 19 19.84 -14.16 16.27
CA TYR A 19 19.79 -13.93 17.71
C TYR A 19 21.20 -13.72 18.31
N ASP A 20 21.37 -12.69 19.14
CA ASP A 20 22.52 -12.50 20.04
C ASP A 20 22.01 -12.62 21.50
N PRO A 21 22.73 -13.33 22.40
CA PRO A 21 22.37 -13.50 23.82
C PRO A 21 22.06 -12.21 24.62
N GLY A 22 22.31 -11.03 24.08
CA GLY A 22 21.94 -9.74 24.68
C GLY A 22 20.52 -9.21 24.37
N ASN A 23 19.69 -9.89 23.58
CA ASN A 23 18.39 -9.37 23.08
C ASN A 23 18.51 -8.01 22.37
N ARG A 24 19.68 -7.70 21.82
CA ARG A 24 19.92 -6.45 21.09
C ARG A 24 19.68 -6.68 19.61
N LEU A 25 18.96 -5.76 18.97
CA LEU A 25 18.88 -5.70 17.50
C LEU A 25 20.24 -5.24 16.98
N VAL A 26 21.09 -6.18 16.58
CA VAL A 26 22.45 -5.87 16.09
C VAL A 26 22.40 -5.44 14.62
N SER A 27 21.44 -5.95 13.85
CA SER A 27 21.11 -5.48 12.51
C SER A 27 19.73 -5.99 12.07
N ALA A 28 18.97 -5.13 11.40
CA ALA A 28 17.86 -5.55 10.56
C ALA A 28 18.35 -5.37 9.12
N THR A 29 18.63 -6.46 8.42
CA THR A 29 18.90 -6.38 6.99
C THR A 29 17.55 -6.09 6.31
N PRO A 30 17.38 -4.93 5.65
CA PRO A 30 16.14 -4.64 4.95
C PRO A 30 15.90 -5.74 3.91
N VAL A 31 14.70 -6.32 3.90
CA VAL A 31 14.28 -7.27 2.85
C VAL A 31 14.12 -6.54 1.50
N THR A 32 14.14 -5.19 1.50
CA THR A 32 13.92 -4.36 0.31
C THR A 32 14.82 -3.14 0.24
N ASN A 33 15.13 -2.66 -0.96
CA ASN A 33 15.77 -1.35 -1.16
C ASN A 33 14.99 -0.21 -0.48
N TRP A 34 15.70 0.64 0.26
CA TRP A 34 15.12 1.80 0.95
C TRP A 34 14.37 2.73 -0.01
N PHE A 35 13.24 3.26 0.45
CA PHE A 35 12.56 4.38 -0.19
C PHE A 35 12.12 5.39 0.87
N ILE A 36 11.91 6.64 0.45
CA ILE A 36 11.39 7.70 1.32
C ILE A 36 9.95 7.98 0.87
N GLY A 37 9.01 7.83 1.80
CA GLY A 37 7.60 8.05 1.55
C GLY A 37 6.84 8.35 2.83
N PHE A 38 5.73 9.07 2.71
CA PHE A 38 4.88 9.49 3.83
C PHE A 38 3.53 8.79 3.74
N ASN A 39 2.96 8.44 4.90
CA ASN A 39 1.67 7.74 5.02
C ASN A 39 1.61 6.50 4.09
N GLY A 40 2.63 5.65 4.19
CA GLY A 40 2.77 4.45 3.38
C GLY A 40 1.89 3.30 3.87
N GLY A 41 1.53 2.40 2.96
CA GLY A 41 0.78 1.19 3.28
C GLY A 41 1.01 0.07 2.26
N VAL A 42 0.79 -1.17 2.69
CA VAL A 42 0.78 -2.34 1.81
C VAL A 42 -0.61 -2.50 1.20
N VAL A 43 -0.67 -2.51 -0.12
CA VAL A 43 -1.93 -2.69 -0.88
C VAL A 43 -2.14 -4.16 -1.20
N TYR A 44 -1.10 -4.87 -1.63
CA TYR A 44 -1.17 -6.29 -1.98
C TYR A 44 0.17 -6.95 -1.72
N GLN A 45 0.15 -8.23 -1.31
CA GLN A 45 1.35 -9.04 -1.19
C GLN A 45 1.05 -10.51 -1.49
N ASP A 46 2.05 -11.19 -2.03
CA ASP A 46 2.13 -12.65 -2.09
C ASP A 46 3.59 -13.10 -1.92
N ALA A 47 3.86 -14.39 -2.10
CA ALA A 47 5.20 -14.96 -1.92
C ALA A 47 6.27 -14.41 -2.87
N GLN A 48 5.90 -13.70 -3.94
CA GLN A 48 6.83 -13.19 -4.96
C GLN A 48 6.80 -11.67 -5.09
N ARG A 49 5.76 -10.99 -4.59
CA ARG A 49 5.46 -9.60 -4.94
C ARG A 49 4.89 -8.82 -3.78
N LEU A 50 5.22 -7.53 -3.76
CA LEU A 50 4.69 -6.55 -2.83
C LEU A 50 4.28 -5.28 -3.59
N LEU A 51 3.01 -4.91 -3.50
CA LEU A 51 2.50 -3.62 -3.97
C LEU A 51 2.31 -2.69 -2.76
N ILE A 52 3.04 -1.59 -2.74
CA ILE A 52 2.92 -0.53 -1.73
C ILE A 52 2.32 0.74 -2.33
N THR A 53 1.73 1.57 -1.47
CA THR A 53 1.33 2.94 -1.77
C THR A 53 1.93 3.91 -0.75
N PHE A 54 2.28 5.12 -1.15
CA PHE A 54 2.77 6.19 -0.27
C PHE A 54 2.64 7.58 -0.94
N TYR A 55 2.86 8.65 -0.18
CA TYR A 55 3.05 10.00 -0.73
C TYR A 55 4.54 10.35 -0.84
N PRO A 56 5.02 10.92 -1.95
CA PRO A 56 6.42 11.28 -2.12
C PRO A 56 6.83 12.52 -1.30
N SER A 57 5.87 13.30 -0.82
CA SER A 57 6.09 14.46 0.05
C SER A 57 4.90 14.66 1.00
N MET A 58 5.06 15.55 1.98
CA MET A 58 3.98 15.99 2.89
C MET A 58 3.05 17.05 2.28
N ALA A 59 3.21 17.39 0.99
CA ALA A 59 2.37 18.40 0.36
C ALA A 59 0.89 17.95 0.37
N PRO A 60 -0.07 18.85 0.66
CA PRO A 60 -1.49 18.49 0.73
C PRO A 60 -2.06 17.89 -0.56
N ASP A 61 -1.45 18.22 -1.70
CA ASP A 61 -1.80 17.75 -3.03
C ASP A 61 -0.83 16.70 -3.59
N ALA A 62 0.10 16.18 -2.78
CA ALA A 62 1.03 15.15 -3.20
C ALA A 62 0.30 13.93 -3.77
N ASN A 63 0.74 13.50 -4.95
CA ASN A 63 0.25 12.30 -5.63
C ASN A 63 0.41 11.05 -4.75
N SER A 64 -0.47 10.07 -4.95
CA SER A 64 -0.27 8.72 -4.42
C SER A 64 0.64 7.97 -5.39
N VAL A 65 1.75 7.47 -4.87
CA VAL A 65 2.70 6.63 -5.61
C VAL A 65 2.43 5.18 -5.25
N PHE A 66 2.20 4.37 -6.27
CA PHE A 66 2.11 2.92 -6.20
C PHE A 66 3.39 2.31 -6.74
N GLN A 67 3.94 1.34 -6.02
CA GLN A 67 5.18 0.68 -6.43
C GLN A 67 5.08 -0.81 -6.24
N MET A 68 5.31 -1.55 -7.31
CA MET A 68 5.43 -2.99 -7.27
C MET A 68 6.89 -3.38 -7.05
N ARG A 69 7.08 -4.34 -6.17
CA ARG A 69 8.39 -4.89 -5.82
C ARG A 69 8.39 -6.41 -5.91
N ASP A 70 9.54 -6.97 -6.24
CA ASP A 70 9.77 -8.42 -6.12
C ASP A 70 10.06 -8.81 -4.65
N LYS A 71 10.27 -10.11 -4.40
CA LYS A 71 10.55 -10.66 -3.07
C LYS A 71 11.91 -10.23 -2.49
N GLU A 72 12.84 -9.81 -3.34
CA GLU A 72 14.11 -9.17 -2.97
C GLU A 72 13.95 -7.64 -2.77
N GLY A 73 12.74 -7.12 -2.99
CA GLY A 73 12.40 -5.73 -2.82
C GLY A 73 12.92 -4.79 -3.90
N ASN A 74 13.37 -5.30 -5.05
CA ASN A 74 13.67 -4.49 -6.21
C ASN A 74 12.39 -3.91 -6.79
N VAL A 75 12.48 -2.71 -7.36
CA VAL A 75 11.33 -2.06 -7.98
C VAL A 75 11.07 -2.66 -9.35
N LEU A 76 9.91 -3.28 -9.52
CA LEU A 76 9.44 -3.79 -10.81
C LEU A 76 8.82 -2.67 -11.65
N TRP A 77 7.98 -1.83 -11.03
CA TRP A 77 7.45 -0.63 -11.65
C TRP A 77 6.95 0.38 -10.61
N THR A 78 6.81 1.63 -11.03
CA THR A 78 6.28 2.73 -10.22
C THR A 78 5.22 3.51 -11.00
N GLN A 79 4.13 3.89 -10.33
CA GLN A 79 3.06 4.71 -10.89
C GLN A 79 2.65 5.82 -9.93
N ALA A 80 2.58 7.05 -10.44
CA ALA A 80 2.07 8.19 -9.70
C ALA A 80 0.67 8.54 -10.21
N LEU A 81 -0.31 8.52 -9.31
CA LEU A 81 -1.68 8.89 -9.61
C LEU A 81 -2.08 10.08 -8.76
N ARG A 82 -3.09 10.84 -9.23
CA ARG A 82 -3.70 11.89 -8.42
C ARG A 82 -4.06 11.35 -7.04
N ARG A 83 -3.76 12.14 -6.02
CA ARG A 83 -3.91 11.83 -4.60
C ARG A 83 -5.20 11.07 -4.30
N PHE A 84 -5.03 9.92 -3.66
CA PHE A 84 -6.08 9.19 -2.97
C PHE A 84 -6.13 9.63 -1.51
N SER A 85 -7.33 9.71 -0.93
CA SER A 85 -7.51 9.89 0.51
C SER A 85 -7.51 8.56 1.25
N SER A 86 -7.97 7.50 0.58
CA SER A 86 -7.91 6.13 1.08
C SER A 86 -7.76 5.13 -0.07
N VAL A 87 -7.13 4.00 0.24
CA VAL A 87 -6.91 2.87 -0.67
C VAL A 87 -7.20 1.61 0.12
N SER A 88 -8.03 0.71 -0.42
CA SER A 88 -8.28 -0.59 0.20
C SER A 88 -7.12 -1.55 -0.01
N VAL A 89 -7.11 -2.63 0.76
CA VAL A 89 -6.35 -3.83 0.38
C VAL A 89 -6.84 -4.29 -0.99
N GLY A 90 -5.89 -4.69 -1.84
CA GLY A 90 -6.16 -5.16 -3.19
C GLY A 90 -6.21 -6.68 -3.30
N ALA A 91 -6.86 -7.16 -4.35
CA ALA A 91 -6.94 -8.57 -4.71
C ALA A 91 -6.34 -8.80 -6.10
N CYS A 92 -5.55 -9.85 -6.27
CA CYS A 92 -5.01 -10.25 -7.57
C CYS A 92 -5.97 -11.21 -8.29
N TYR A 93 -6.32 -10.90 -9.53
CA TYR A 93 -7.06 -11.78 -10.41
C TYR A 93 -6.51 -11.70 -11.83
N GLY A 94 -6.03 -12.83 -12.35
CA GLY A 94 -5.29 -12.86 -13.61
C GLY A 94 -4.04 -11.98 -13.55
N ASN A 95 -3.82 -11.15 -14.56
CA ASN A 95 -2.68 -10.23 -14.62
C ASN A 95 -2.94 -8.87 -13.97
N LYS A 96 -3.93 -8.76 -13.08
CA LYS A 96 -4.37 -7.49 -12.51
C LYS A 96 -4.52 -7.55 -11.00
N ILE A 97 -4.09 -6.48 -10.33
CA ILE A 97 -4.42 -6.22 -8.94
C ILE A 97 -5.51 -5.17 -8.91
N TRP A 98 -6.63 -5.52 -8.29
CA TRP A 98 -7.80 -4.67 -8.13
C TRP A 98 -7.86 -4.11 -6.72
N LEU A 99 -8.19 -2.83 -6.58
CA LEU A 99 -8.39 -2.15 -5.30
C LEU A 99 -9.54 -1.15 -5.41
N LEU A 100 -10.08 -0.74 -4.27
CA LEU A 100 -10.93 0.44 -4.17
C LEU A 100 -10.09 1.63 -3.76
N GLY A 101 -10.28 2.75 -4.46
CA GLY A 101 -9.59 3.99 -4.16
C GLY A 101 -10.58 5.14 -4.02
N GLN A 102 -10.46 5.88 -2.94
CA GLN A 102 -11.22 7.08 -2.67
C GLN A 102 -10.37 8.31 -3.00
N ARG A 103 -10.92 9.25 -3.77
CA ARG A 103 -10.25 10.51 -4.06
C ARG A 103 -11.06 11.66 -3.50
N SER A 104 -10.41 12.50 -2.68
CA SER A 104 -11.02 13.73 -2.19
C SER A 104 -11.28 14.70 -3.33
N ARG A 105 -12.55 15.06 -3.52
CA ARG A 105 -12.91 16.19 -4.37
C ARG A 105 -12.70 17.49 -3.59
N ARG A 106 -12.31 18.57 -4.28
CA ARG A 106 -12.26 19.92 -3.66
C ARG A 106 -13.66 20.46 -3.33
N SER A 107 -14.71 19.88 -3.91
CA SER A 107 -16.11 20.20 -3.64
C SER A 107 -16.99 18.95 -3.86
N GLY A 108 -17.75 18.53 -2.84
CA GLY A 108 -18.71 17.42 -2.91
C GLY A 108 -18.27 16.12 -2.21
N TYR A 109 -19.07 15.06 -2.41
CA TYR A 109 -18.79 13.72 -1.87
C TYR A 109 -17.56 13.08 -2.51
N ASP A 110 -16.89 12.22 -1.74
CA ASP A 110 -15.72 11.49 -2.21
C ASP A 110 -16.09 10.44 -3.27
N ASP A 111 -15.32 10.44 -4.37
CA ASP A 111 -15.47 9.45 -5.43
C ASP A 111 -14.72 8.17 -5.07
N ILE A 112 -15.47 7.10 -4.82
CA ILE A 112 -14.91 5.75 -4.68
C ILE A 112 -15.03 5.04 -6.02
N HIS A 113 -13.90 4.59 -6.58
CA HIS A 113 -13.88 3.77 -7.78
C HIS A 113 -13.05 2.51 -7.56
N SER A 114 -13.32 1.48 -8.34
CA SER A 114 -12.33 0.41 -8.52
C SER A 114 -11.17 0.89 -9.39
N TYR A 115 -9.98 0.42 -9.08
CA TYR A 115 -8.77 0.61 -9.87
C TYR A 115 -8.11 -0.74 -10.09
N SER A 116 -7.56 -0.95 -11.28
CA SER A 116 -6.73 -2.11 -11.57
C SER A 116 -5.33 -1.67 -11.98
N PHE A 117 -4.31 -2.37 -11.51
CA PHE A 117 -2.94 -2.29 -12.02
C PHE A 117 -2.57 -3.59 -12.71
N ASP A 118 -2.03 -3.49 -13.93
CA ASP A 118 -1.38 -4.61 -14.58
C ASP A 118 -0.14 -5.01 -13.78
N VAL A 119 -0.05 -6.29 -13.43
CA VAL A 119 0.99 -6.82 -12.56
C VAL A 119 2.39 -6.62 -13.12
N ASN A 120 2.56 -6.73 -14.44
CA ASN A 120 3.87 -6.74 -15.07
C ASN A 120 4.32 -5.33 -15.48
N THR A 121 3.38 -4.49 -15.89
CA THR A 121 3.69 -3.18 -16.50
C THR A 121 3.32 -1.99 -15.63
N GLY A 122 2.52 -2.21 -14.58
CA GLY A 122 1.94 -1.13 -13.78
C GLY A 122 0.92 -0.29 -14.52
N LYS A 123 0.58 -0.60 -15.78
CA LYS A 123 -0.49 0.12 -16.50
C LYS A 123 -1.78 0.02 -15.71
N TRP A 124 -2.42 1.15 -15.46
CA TRP A 124 -3.60 1.20 -14.62
C TRP A 124 -4.85 1.57 -15.40
N ALA A 125 -6.00 1.19 -14.86
CA ALA A 125 -7.31 1.59 -15.35
C ALA A 125 -8.25 1.90 -14.19
N GLN A 126 -9.09 2.91 -14.35
CA GLN A 126 -10.22 3.18 -13.46
C GLN A 126 -11.42 2.36 -13.95
N GLY A 127 -12.03 1.63 -13.02
CA GLY A 127 -13.25 0.86 -13.25
C GLY A 127 -14.49 1.59 -12.76
N ALA A 128 -15.51 0.81 -12.39
CA ALA A 128 -16.81 1.31 -11.97
C ALA A 128 -16.71 2.22 -10.73
N GLN A 129 -17.55 3.26 -10.71
CA GLN A 129 -17.84 4.03 -9.51
C GLN A 129 -18.68 3.18 -8.56
N MET A 130 -18.32 3.18 -7.28
CA MET A 130 -19.08 2.49 -6.25
C MET A 130 -20.09 3.48 -5.65
N SER A 131 -21.38 3.16 -5.72
CA SER A 131 -22.42 3.91 -5.02
C SER A 131 -22.28 3.70 -3.52
N GLN A 132 -22.35 4.78 -2.74
CA GLN A 132 -22.47 4.70 -1.28
C GLN A 132 -23.93 4.54 -0.83
N GLU A 133 -24.90 4.66 -1.76
CA GLU A 133 -26.33 4.59 -1.47
C GLU A 133 -26.87 3.17 -1.72
N TYR A 134 -27.27 2.50 -0.64
CA TYR A 134 -28.07 1.28 -0.69
C TYR A 134 -29.54 1.65 -0.57
N SER A 135 -30.33 1.43 -1.62
CA SER A 135 -31.79 1.42 -1.53
C SER A 135 -32.26 -0.01 -1.32
N MET A 136 -32.60 -0.39 -0.08
CA MET A 136 -33.30 -1.65 0.17
C MET A 136 -34.76 -1.48 -0.28
N LYS A 137 -35.16 -2.22 -1.32
CA LYS A 137 -36.59 -2.39 -1.60
C LYS A 137 -37.14 -3.43 -0.63
N ILE A 138 -37.94 -2.98 0.33
CA ILE A 138 -38.79 -3.87 1.13
C ILE A 138 -39.93 -4.30 0.20
N GLN A 139 -40.03 -5.61 -0.08
CA GLN A 139 -41.20 -6.23 -0.70
C GLN A 139 -42.17 -6.69 0.37
#